data_AF-A0A0U1HUN0-F1
#
_entry.id   AF-A0A0U1HUN0-F1
#
_cell.length_a   1.000
_cell.length_b   1.000
_cell.length_c   1.000
_cell.angle_alpha   90.00
_cell.angle_beta   90.00
_cell.angle_gamma   90.00
#
_symmetry.space_group_name_H-M   'P 1'
#
loop_
_entity.id
_entity.type
_entity.pdbx_description
1 polymer ?
#
loop_
_entity_poly.entity_id
_entity_poly.type
_entity_poly.pdbx_seq_one_letter_code
_entity_poly.pdbx_strand_id
1 'polypeptide(L)'
;MNLKYKQLLMGLLLLMLQPVAIANIHYYNNYVQNYSNCAVQLLDDNSIKVSFQVNLVDGLFGLAGGGHRIQWGKLINTPDEGLKNTSLSSHKAILSLYFYNVDGTRNLNINIKDIHDIYVNGLSHNNSSNNIQEIKFTSKTPELSRTQYYISFTVNANVLKNIRIGASVGGELISGKQQYSLISSKGVSFNSTGNQCNPFDPQANIAPQSLIVEPKFRLTSTTWQLKNIDLDHLLNNSTETQGLRALMGRNTPAIRFCIGYRAMGVQNNRYMISASNINGLASNRFFQLKEKQGHNLINYKVRLHNNENTQDSFSLPKERKFIQLKTDNFLGEEQMCWSPRIRLYRTSTTDKGSYSDTLNFTITPQA
;
A
#
# COMPACT_ATOMS: atom_id res chain seq x y z
N MET A 1 -3.60 56.08 -19.25
CA MET A 1 -2.89 54.79 -19.39
C MET A 1 -2.73 54.51 -20.88
N ASN A 2 -1.51 54.60 -21.41
CA ASN A 2 -1.22 54.75 -22.85
C ASN A 2 -1.57 53.50 -23.69
N LEU A 3 -2.19 53.71 -24.86
CA LEU A 3 -2.59 52.66 -25.82
C LEU A 3 -1.45 51.68 -26.18
N LYS A 4 -0.19 52.13 -26.14
CA LYS A 4 0.99 51.30 -26.41
C LYS A 4 1.20 50.15 -25.41
N TYR A 5 0.72 50.27 -24.16
CA TYR A 5 0.84 49.19 -23.17
C TYR A 5 -0.21 48.08 -23.36
N LYS A 6 -1.38 48.39 -23.95
CA LYS A 6 -2.46 47.42 -24.14
C LYS A 6 -2.13 46.40 -25.24
N GLN A 7 -1.49 46.85 -26.32
CA GLN A 7 -1.04 45.98 -27.42
C GLN A 7 0.15 45.10 -27.01
N LEU A 8 1.04 45.61 -26.15
CA LEU A 8 2.17 44.83 -25.63
C LEU A 8 1.71 43.72 -24.67
N LEU A 9 0.68 43.99 -23.84
CA LEU A 9 0.07 42.98 -22.96
C LEU A 9 -0.75 41.94 -23.74
N MET A 10 -1.47 42.34 -24.78
CA MET A 10 -2.18 41.39 -25.67
C MET A 10 -1.20 40.54 -26.48
N GLY A 11 -0.09 41.11 -26.95
CA GLY A 11 0.98 40.38 -27.64
C GLY A 11 1.69 39.36 -26.73
N LEU A 12 1.92 39.71 -25.46
CA LEU A 12 2.49 38.78 -24.47
C LEU A 12 1.50 37.69 -24.03
N LEU A 13 0.20 37.97 -23.94
CA LEU A 13 -0.81 36.95 -23.64
C LEU A 13 -1.00 35.95 -24.79
N LEU A 14 -0.80 36.37 -26.05
CA LEU A 14 -0.86 35.48 -27.22
C LEU A 14 0.41 34.63 -27.41
N LEU A 15 1.54 34.99 -26.78
CA LEU A 15 2.79 34.22 -26.80
C LEU A 15 2.88 33.14 -25.70
N MET A 16 1.95 33.12 -24.74
CA MET A 16 1.88 32.13 -23.65
C MET A 16 0.94 30.95 -23.97
N LEU A 17 0.31 30.95 -25.14
CA LEU A 17 -0.42 29.80 -25.68
C LEU A 17 0.38 29.21 -26.83
N GLN A 18 1.58 28.70 -26.55
CA GLN A 18 2.07 27.62 -27.39
C GLN A 18 1.11 26.46 -27.18
N PRO A 19 0.40 25.96 -28.21
CA PRO A 19 -0.20 24.65 -28.10
C PRO A 19 1.00 23.71 -27.94
N VAL A 20 1.22 23.22 -26.73
CA VAL A 20 1.86 21.92 -26.61
C VAL A 20 0.93 21.02 -27.40
N ALA A 21 1.31 20.68 -28.62
CA ALA A 21 0.63 19.68 -29.40
C ALA A 21 0.80 18.37 -28.63
N ILE A 22 -0.06 18.16 -27.63
CA ILE A 22 -0.26 16.86 -27.02
C ILE A 22 -0.76 16.02 -28.18
N ALA A 23 0.09 15.15 -28.70
CA ALA A 23 -0.35 14.13 -29.64
C ALA A 23 -1.52 13.42 -28.98
N ASN A 24 -2.71 13.50 -29.58
CA ASN A 24 -3.91 12.92 -28.99
C ASN A 24 -3.68 11.41 -28.80
N ILE A 25 -3.84 10.93 -27.57
CA ILE A 25 -3.85 9.50 -27.29
C ILE A 25 -5.11 8.92 -27.92
N HIS A 26 -4.96 7.97 -28.82
CA HIS A 26 -6.07 7.26 -29.43
C HIS A 26 -6.30 5.94 -28.71
N TYR A 27 -7.56 5.64 -28.38
CA TYR A 27 -7.92 4.39 -27.72
C TYR A 27 -8.52 3.37 -28.69
N TYR A 28 -8.12 2.10 -28.55
CA TYR A 28 -8.51 1.03 -29.44
C TYR A 28 -9.03 -0.22 -28.70
N ASN A 29 -10.26 -0.63 -29.00
CA ASN A 29 -10.93 -1.74 -28.32
C ASN A 29 -10.36 -3.13 -28.66
N ASN A 30 -9.78 -3.27 -29.86
CA ASN A 30 -9.31 -4.56 -30.38
C ASN A 30 -7.77 -4.67 -30.35
N TYR A 31 -7.13 -4.03 -29.36
CA TYR A 31 -5.69 -4.15 -29.15
C TYR A 31 -5.35 -5.37 -28.26
N VAL A 32 -6.10 -5.55 -27.17
CA VAL A 32 -5.88 -6.65 -26.22
C VAL A 32 -7.01 -7.65 -26.28
N GLN A 33 -6.64 -8.94 -26.31
CA GLN A 33 -7.58 -10.05 -26.18
C GLN A 33 -7.93 -10.26 -24.71
N ASN A 34 -6.91 -10.48 -23.86
CA ASN A 34 -7.06 -10.62 -22.42
C ASN A 34 -5.76 -10.31 -21.65
N TYR A 35 -5.89 -10.27 -20.33
CA TYR A 35 -4.79 -10.18 -19.37
C TYR A 35 -4.74 -11.45 -18.52
N SER A 36 -3.55 -11.92 -18.18
CA SER A 36 -3.34 -13.10 -17.34
C SER A 36 -2.13 -12.92 -16.42
N ASN A 37 -1.89 -13.89 -15.52
CA ASN A 37 -0.72 -13.93 -14.64
C ASN A 37 -0.49 -12.63 -13.85
N CYS A 38 -1.57 -12.01 -13.38
CA CYS A 38 -1.51 -10.78 -12.60
C CYS A 38 -0.99 -11.04 -11.19
N ALA A 39 0.00 -10.25 -10.78
CA ALA A 39 0.57 -10.28 -9.44
C ALA A 39 0.92 -8.86 -8.98
N VAL A 40 0.51 -8.53 -7.76
CA VAL A 40 0.95 -7.35 -7.02
C VAL A 40 1.56 -7.84 -5.72
N GLN A 41 2.85 -7.62 -5.57
CA GLN A 41 3.64 -8.07 -4.43
C GLN A 41 4.20 -6.87 -3.69
N LEU A 42 3.95 -6.84 -2.38
CA LEU A 42 4.60 -5.91 -1.48
C LEU A 42 5.98 -6.45 -1.08
N LEU A 43 7.02 -5.65 -1.29
CA LEU A 43 8.40 -5.98 -0.97
C LEU A 43 8.77 -5.57 0.46
N ASP A 44 9.95 -6.00 0.91
CA ASP A 44 10.42 -5.77 2.28
C ASP A 44 10.65 -4.28 2.58
N ASP A 45 11.13 -3.53 1.58
CA ASP A 45 11.34 -2.07 1.61
C ASP A 45 10.05 -1.25 1.47
N ASN A 46 8.89 -1.92 1.47
CA ASN A 46 7.55 -1.40 1.23
C ASN A 46 7.26 -0.97 -0.22
N SER A 47 8.17 -1.18 -1.18
CA SER A 47 7.86 -0.96 -2.59
C SER A 47 6.86 -2.01 -3.11
N ILE A 48 6.15 -1.67 -4.17
CA ILE A 48 5.13 -2.53 -4.78
C ILE A 48 5.61 -3.01 -6.13
N LYS A 49 5.90 -4.30 -6.24
CA LYS A 49 6.19 -4.96 -7.51
C LYS A 49 4.90 -5.40 -8.17
N VAL A 50 4.68 -4.98 -9.40
CA VAL A 50 3.54 -5.35 -10.22
C VAL A 50 4.03 -6.14 -11.43
N SER A 51 3.33 -7.21 -11.78
CA SER A 51 3.55 -7.92 -13.02
C SER A 51 2.26 -8.49 -13.59
N PHE A 52 2.17 -8.55 -14.91
CA PHE A 52 1.06 -9.20 -15.61
C PHE A 52 1.47 -9.55 -17.03
N GLN A 53 0.73 -10.48 -17.61
CA GLN A 53 0.83 -10.85 -19.02
C GLN A 53 -0.31 -10.23 -19.80
N VAL A 54 0.00 -9.78 -21.02
CA VAL A 54 -0.99 -9.30 -21.99
C VAL A 54 -0.97 -10.21 -23.20
N ASN A 55 -2.13 -10.71 -23.60
CA ASN A 55 -2.30 -11.40 -24.87
C ASN A 55 -2.97 -10.43 -25.85
N LEU A 56 -2.23 -10.07 -26.89
CA LEU A 56 -2.65 -9.15 -27.93
C LEU A 56 -3.61 -9.83 -28.91
N VAL A 57 -4.44 -9.05 -29.58
CA VAL A 57 -5.28 -9.57 -30.66
C VAL A 57 -4.40 -9.98 -31.85
N ASP A 58 -4.75 -11.09 -32.50
CA ASP A 58 -4.04 -11.56 -33.69
C ASP A 58 -4.13 -10.56 -34.85
N GLY A 59 -3.08 -10.50 -35.65
CA GLY A 59 -3.06 -9.66 -36.85
C GLY A 59 -2.79 -8.17 -36.60
N LEU A 60 -2.43 -7.73 -35.39
CA LEU A 60 -2.09 -6.31 -35.16
C LEU A 60 -0.84 -5.84 -35.91
N PHE A 61 0.04 -6.74 -36.34
CA PHE A 61 1.30 -6.38 -36.99
C PHE A 61 1.37 -6.91 -38.43
N GLY A 62 2.10 -6.22 -39.29
CA GLY A 62 2.38 -6.66 -40.67
C GLY A 62 1.21 -6.56 -41.65
N LEU A 63 1.22 -7.42 -42.67
CA LEU A 63 0.21 -7.47 -43.74
C LEU A 63 -1.11 -8.11 -43.29
N ALA A 64 -1.08 -8.91 -42.21
CA ALA A 64 -2.26 -9.54 -41.61
C ALA A 64 -3.22 -8.53 -40.93
N GLY A 65 -2.80 -7.29 -40.69
CA GLY A 65 -3.60 -6.26 -40.03
C GLY A 65 -4.62 -5.53 -40.88
N GLY A 66 -4.97 -6.05 -42.06
CA GLY A 66 -5.88 -5.39 -43.00
C GLY A 66 -7.21 -4.92 -42.37
N GLY A 67 -7.83 -5.74 -41.50
CA GLY A 67 -9.05 -5.37 -40.80
C GLY A 67 -8.87 -4.26 -39.75
N HIS A 68 -7.73 -4.26 -39.06
CA HIS A 68 -7.39 -3.24 -38.06
C HIS A 68 -7.05 -1.89 -38.69
N ARG A 69 -6.38 -1.89 -39.85
CA ARG A 69 -5.97 -0.67 -40.58
C ARG A 69 -7.15 0.25 -40.90
N ILE A 70 -8.28 -0.30 -41.32
CA ILE A 70 -9.50 0.47 -41.61
C ILE A 70 -10.00 1.18 -40.35
N GLN A 71 -9.98 0.48 -39.21
CA GLN A 71 -10.43 1.05 -37.92
C GLN A 71 -9.45 2.11 -37.42
N TRP A 72 -8.14 1.89 -37.57
CA TRP A 72 -7.13 2.89 -37.24
C TRP A 72 -7.27 4.13 -38.11
N GLY A 73 -7.46 3.97 -39.42
CA GLY A 73 -7.72 5.06 -40.35
C GLY A 73 -8.84 5.98 -39.90
N LYS A 74 -9.95 5.40 -39.45
CA LYS A 74 -11.07 6.15 -38.84
C LYS A 74 -10.68 6.86 -37.54
N LEU A 75 -9.87 6.24 -36.68
CA LEU A 75 -9.43 6.84 -35.41
C LEU A 75 -8.52 8.05 -35.61
N ILE A 76 -7.65 8.02 -36.62
CA ILE A 76 -6.69 9.10 -36.91
C ILE A 76 -7.09 9.98 -38.11
N ASN A 77 -8.34 9.85 -38.58
CA ASN A 77 -8.89 10.59 -39.73
C ASN A 77 -8.01 10.51 -41.00
N THR A 78 -7.46 9.34 -41.31
CA THR A 78 -6.69 9.10 -42.55
C THR A 78 -7.61 8.66 -43.69
N PRO A 79 -7.56 9.30 -44.88
CA PRO A 79 -8.30 8.86 -46.07
C PRO A 79 -7.94 7.45 -46.52
N ASP A 80 -8.86 6.76 -47.20
CA ASP A 80 -8.68 5.36 -47.63
C ASP A 80 -7.41 5.12 -48.45
N GLU A 81 -7.03 6.08 -49.29
CA GLU A 81 -5.80 6.04 -50.09
C GLU A 81 -4.51 6.03 -49.23
N GLY A 82 -4.58 6.65 -48.05
CA GLY A 82 -3.47 6.72 -47.08
C GLY A 82 -3.32 5.46 -46.22
N LEU A 83 -4.33 4.59 -46.15
CA LEU A 83 -4.34 3.41 -45.27
C LEU A 83 -3.26 2.38 -45.60
N LYS A 84 -2.80 2.36 -46.85
CA LYS A 84 -1.67 1.48 -47.27
C LYS A 84 -0.40 1.78 -46.49
N ASN A 85 -0.23 3.04 -46.08
CA ASN A 85 0.90 3.55 -45.33
C ASN A 85 0.64 3.62 -43.81
N THR A 86 -0.49 3.07 -43.35
CA THR A 86 -0.86 3.00 -41.93
C THR A 86 -0.51 1.62 -41.37
N SER A 87 0.33 1.58 -40.34
CA SER A 87 0.70 0.33 -39.66
C SER A 87 1.08 0.56 -38.19
N LEU A 88 0.85 -0.45 -37.36
CA LEU A 88 1.37 -0.47 -36.00
C LEU A 88 2.85 -0.89 -36.03
N SER A 89 3.70 -0.14 -35.33
CA SER A 89 5.13 -0.44 -35.26
C SER A 89 5.40 -1.75 -34.51
N SER A 90 6.11 -2.68 -35.14
CA SER A 90 6.59 -3.93 -34.51
C SER A 90 7.77 -3.74 -33.56
N HIS A 91 8.30 -2.52 -33.47
CA HIS A 91 9.50 -2.18 -32.71
C HIS A 91 9.22 -1.21 -31.56
N LYS A 92 7.97 -0.78 -31.40
CA LYS A 92 7.59 0.21 -30.40
C LYS A 92 6.36 -0.23 -29.62
N ALA A 93 6.44 -0.15 -28.31
CA ALA A 93 5.33 -0.42 -27.41
C ALA A 93 5.16 0.73 -26.43
N ILE A 94 3.95 0.85 -25.89
CA ILE A 94 3.59 1.85 -24.89
C ILE A 94 2.97 1.14 -23.68
N LEU A 95 3.38 1.55 -22.49
CA LEU A 95 2.74 1.20 -21.22
C LEU A 95 2.12 2.47 -20.63
N SER A 96 0.87 2.37 -20.21
CA SER A 96 0.13 3.45 -19.54
C SER A 96 -0.24 3.01 -18.14
N LEU A 97 0.17 3.76 -17.13
CA LEU A 97 -0.09 3.48 -15.72
C LEU A 97 -1.08 4.49 -15.12
N TYR A 98 -1.96 4.00 -14.25
CA TYR A 98 -3.06 4.74 -13.65
C TYR A 98 -3.06 4.45 -12.14
N PHE A 99 -2.92 5.49 -11.33
CA PHE A 99 -2.92 5.39 -9.87
C PHE A 99 -4.06 6.20 -9.29
N TYR A 100 -4.59 5.76 -8.15
CA TYR A 100 -5.76 6.39 -7.52
C TYR A 100 -5.57 6.57 -6.01
N ASN A 101 -6.17 7.64 -5.49
CA ASN A 101 -6.23 7.97 -4.07
C ASN A 101 -7.31 7.16 -3.34
N VAL A 102 -7.38 7.28 -2.00
CA VAL A 102 -8.41 6.62 -1.17
C VAL A 102 -9.82 6.97 -1.65
N ASP A 103 -10.03 8.25 -1.96
CA ASP A 103 -11.31 8.85 -2.34
C ASP A 103 -11.75 8.49 -3.77
N GLY A 104 -10.94 7.70 -4.48
CA GLY A 104 -11.20 7.28 -5.85
C GLY A 104 -10.76 8.28 -6.92
N THR A 105 -10.19 9.42 -6.55
CA THR A 105 -9.64 10.37 -7.51
C THR A 105 -8.31 9.89 -8.09
N ARG A 106 -8.01 10.27 -9.33
CA ARG A 106 -6.75 9.93 -9.99
C ARG A 106 -5.58 10.63 -9.30
N ASN A 107 -4.55 9.87 -8.94
CA ASN A 107 -3.32 10.40 -8.37
C ASN A 107 -2.40 10.86 -9.51
N LEU A 108 -2.30 12.19 -9.68
CA LEU A 108 -1.47 12.83 -10.70
C LEU A 108 -0.05 13.17 -10.21
N ASN A 109 0.24 12.91 -8.93
CA ASN A 109 1.53 13.25 -8.34
C ASN A 109 2.59 12.16 -8.55
N ILE A 110 2.19 10.98 -9.02
CA ILE A 110 3.12 9.88 -9.31
C ILE A 110 3.73 10.09 -10.69
N ASN A 111 5.06 10.15 -10.72
CA ASN A 111 5.86 10.39 -11.91
C ASN A 111 6.66 9.14 -12.29
N ILE A 112 7.32 9.15 -13.46
CA ILE A 112 8.18 8.04 -13.88
C ILE A 112 9.32 7.78 -12.89
N LYS A 113 9.81 8.80 -12.18
CA LYS A 113 10.92 8.70 -11.21
C LYS A 113 10.54 7.90 -9.97
N ASP A 114 9.25 7.76 -9.71
CA ASP A 114 8.72 7.00 -8.58
C ASP A 114 8.53 5.52 -8.90
N ILE A 115 8.88 5.12 -10.13
CA ILE A 115 8.69 3.79 -10.67
C ILE A 115 10.02 3.34 -11.27
N HIS A 116 10.51 2.17 -10.86
CA HIS A 116 11.73 1.55 -11.37
C HIS A 116 11.44 0.16 -11.90
N ASP A 117 12.46 -0.48 -12.47
CA ASP A 117 12.39 -1.84 -13.03
C ASP A 117 11.22 -2.03 -14.01
N ILE A 118 10.96 -1.00 -14.82
CA ILE A 118 9.85 -0.99 -15.78
C ILE A 118 10.29 -1.73 -17.04
N TYR A 119 9.67 -2.89 -17.27
CA TYR A 119 10.00 -3.78 -18.37
C TYR A 119 8.78 -4.21 -19.18
N VAL A 120 9.00 -4.34 -20.49
CA VAL A 120 8.11 -5.03 -21.44
C VAL A 120 8.91 -6.09 -22.17
N ASN A 121 8.58 -7.37 -21.98
CA ASN A 121 9.36 -8.50 -22.53
C ASN A 121 10.86 -8.44 -22.16
N GLY A 122 11.20 -7.88 -21.00
CA GLY A 122 12.58 -7.66 -20.56
C GLY A 122 13.25 -6.39 -21.11
N LEU A 123 12.60 -5.65 -22.01
CA LEU A 123 13.10 -4.37 -22.52
C LEU A 123 12.81 -3.25 -21.53
N SER A 124 13.82 -2.45 -21.20
CA SER A 124 13.65 -1.23 -20.39
C SER A 124 13.04 -0.10 -21.22
N HIS A 125 12.31 0.80 -20.56
CA HIS A 125 11.75 1.98 -21.21
C HIS A 125 12.82 2.97 -21.70
N ASN A 126 12.44 3.82 -22.65
CA ASN A 126 13.26 4.96 -23.06
C ASN A 126 13.06 6.10 -22.03
N ASN A 127 14.14 6.63 -21.44
CA ASN A 127 14.14 7.73 -20.45
C ASN A 127 13.75 9.11 -21.04
N SER A 128 12.83 9.14 -22.00
CA SER A 128 12.49 10.30 -22.83
C SER A 128 11.34 11.14 -22.30
N SER A 129 10.52 10.61 -21.37
CA SER A 129 9.32 11.27 -20.87
C SER A 129 9.06 10.95 -19.41
N ASN A 130 8.57 11.95 -18.66
CA ASN A 130 8.07 11.76 -17.29
C ASN A 130 6.60 11.33 -17.24
N ASN A 131 5.91 11.25 -18.39
CA ASN A 131 4.50 10.89 -18.46
C ASN A 131 4.31 9.38 -18.31
N ILE A 132 3.78 8.94 -17.16
CA ILE A 132 3.48 7.54 -16.87
C ILE A 132 2.32 6.96 -17.70
N GLN A 133 1.58 7.81 -18.43
CA GLN A 133 0.52 7.35 -19.35
C GLN A 133 1.05 6.99 -20.73
N GLU A 134 2.30 7.36 -21.05
CA GLU A 134 2.94 7.06 -22.34
C GLU A 134 4.41 6.65 -22.13
N ILE A 135 4.63 5.58 -21.38
CA ILE A 135 5.96 5.02 -21.18
C ILE A 135 6.33 4.24 -22.45
N LYS A 136 7.30 4.74 -23.22
CA LYS A 136 7.65 4.20 -24.54
C LYS A 136 8.82 3.23 -24.46
N PHE A 137 8.72 2.13 -25.20
CA PHE A 137 9.74 1.10 -25.35
C PHE A 137 10.11 1.00 -26.82
N THR A 138 11.41 0.90 -27.11
CA THR A 138 11.92 0.66 -28.47
C THR A 138 12.80 -0.57 -28.47
N SER A 139 12.57 -1.49 -29.40
CA SER A 139 13.45 -2.62 -29.65
C SER A 139 14.17 -2.50 -30.99
N LYS A 140 15.40 -3.02 -31.07
CA LYS A 140 16.13 -3.21 -32.33
C LYS A 140 15.68 -4.48 -33.07
N THR A 141 15.00 -5.37 -32.36
CA THR A 141 14.44 -6.62 -32.87
C THR A 141 12.91 -6.56 -32.81
N PRO A 142 12.17 -7.33 -33.61
CA PRO A 142 10.71 -7.34 -33.59
C PRO A 142 10.12 -8.11 -32.38
N GLU A 143 10.79 -8.11 -31.22
CA GLU A 143 10.30 -8.75 -29.99
C GLU A 143 8.97 -8.15 -29.49
N LEU A 144 8.65 -6.94 -29.95
CA LEU A 144 7.40 -6.24 -29.68
C LEU A 144 6.32 -6.52 -30.75
N SER A 145 6.55 -7.41 -31.72
CA SER A 145 5.48 -7.97 -32.55
C SER A 145 4.99 -9.35 -32.07
N ARG A 146 5.48 -9.82 -30.91
CA ARG A 146 4.96 -11.03 -30.28
C ARG A 146 3.50 -10.79 -29.91
N THR A 147 2.67 -11.83 -30.02
CA THR A 147 1.27 -11.81 -29.58
C THR A 147 1.12 -11.71 -28.07
N GLN A 148 2.23 -11.70 -27.33
CA GLN A 148 2.24 -11.72 -25.88
C GLN A 148 3.30 -10.79 -25.32
N TYR A 149 2.88 -9.95 -24.37
CA TYR A 149 3.75 -9.09 -23.57
C TYR A 149 3.80 -9.56 -22.12
N TYR A 150 4.99 -9.58 -21.55
CA TYR A 150 5.24 -9.71 -20.12
C TYR A 150 5.61 -8.34 -19.58
N ILE A 151 4.78 -7.80 -18.69
CA ILE A 151 4.96 -6.48 -18.09
C ILE A 151 5.38 -6.66 -16.64
N SER A 152 6.37 -5.87 -16.21
CA SER A 152 6.68 -5.71 -14.79
C SER A 152 7.15 -4.30 -14.50
N PHE A 153 6.86 -3.80 -13.30
CA PHE A 153 7.42 -2.56 -12.76
C PHE A 153 7.35 -2.57 -11.24
N THR A 154 8.16 -1.74 -10.61
CA THR A 154 8.16 -1.56 -9.15
C THR A 154 7.88 -0.10 -8.83
N VAL A 155 6.93 0.14 -7.93
CA VAL A 155 6.57 1.49 -7.47
C VAL A 155 7.16 1.73 -6.09
N ASN A 156 7.80 2.87 -5.90
CA ASN A 156 8.44 3.22 -4.64
C ASN A 156 7.45 3.27 -3.46
N ALA A 157 7.92 2.87 -2.29
CA ALA A 157 7.16 2.84 -1.04
C ALA A 157 6.52 4.19 -0.67
N ASN A 158 7.23 5.28 -0.91
CA ASN A 158 6.90 6.62 -0.43
C ASN A 158 5.82 7.34 -1.26
N VAL A 159 5.38 6.78 -2.38
CA VAL A 159 4.41 7.43 -3.27
C VAL A 159 3.01 6.82 -3.23
N LEU A 160 2.87 5.57 -2.77
CA LEU A 160 1.60 4.87 -2.72
C LEU A 160 0.99 4.92 -1.32
N LYS A 161 0.04 5.84 -1.11
CA LYS A 161 -0.80 5.84 0.10
C LYS A 161 -1.81 4.68 0.06
N ASN A 162 -2.30 4.34 -1.13
CA ASN A 162 -3.16 3.20 -1.39
C ASN A 162 -2.69 2.50 -2.65
N ILE A 163 -2.94 1.20 -2.72
CA ILE A 163 -2.52 0.39 -3.84
C ILE A 163 -3.76 0.15 -4.71
N ARG A 164 -4.08 1.17 -5.50
CA ARG A 164 -5.12 1.15 -6.54
C ARG A 164 -4.45 1.43 -7.87
N ILE A 165 -4.15 0.37 -8.60
CA ILE A 165 -3.33 0.43 -9.81
C ILE A 165 -4.15 -0.11 -10.98
N GLY A 166 -4.24 0.71 -12.03
CA GLY A 166 -4.68 0.31 -13.36
C GLY A 166 -3.51 0.41 -14.33
N ALA A 167 -3.50 -0.45 -15.34
CA ALA A 167 -2.53 -0.39 -16.42
C ALA A 167 -3.21 -0.66 -17.77
N SER A 168 -2.68 -0.10 -18.84
CA SER A 168 -3.04 -0.45 -20.21
C SER A 168 -1.78 -0.49 -21.06
N VAL A 169 -1.84 -1.22 -22.17
CA VAL A 169 -0.73 -1.30 -23.12
C VAL A 169 -1.18 -0.78 -24.48
N GLY A 170 -0.20 -0.39 -25.28
CA GLY A 170 -0.40 0.15 -26.60
C GLY A 170 0.86 0.07 -27.44
N GLY A 171 0.84 0.80 -28.55
CA GLY A 171 1.95 0.89 -29.48
C GLY A 171 1.91 2.20 -30.25
N GLU A 172 2.87 2.36 -31.14
CA GLU A 172 2.94 3.52 -31.99
C GLU A 172 2.38 3.19 -33.38
N LEU A 173 1.31 3.87 -33.75
CA LEU A 173 0.72 3.81 -35.06
C LEU A 173 1.44 4.81 -35.97
N ILE A 174 1.95 4.33 -37.10
CA ILE A 174 2.64 5.13 -38.11
C ILE A 174 1.70 5.27 -39.29
N SER A 175 1.44 6.50 -39.73
CA SER A 175 0.67 6.80 -40.94
C SER A 175 1.43 7.83 -41.78
N GLY A 176 2.05 7.37 -42.87
CA GLY A 176 2.96 8.21 -43.66
C GLY A 176 4.14 8.71 -42.82
N LYS A 177 4.20 10.03 -42.58
CA LYS A 177 5.24 10.66 -41.73
C LYS A 177 4.78 10.94 -40.29
N GLN A 178 3.50 10.70 -39.98
CA GLN A 178 2.92 11.00 -38.67
C GLN A 178 2.94 9.77 -37.76
N GLN A 179 3.12 10.02 -36.47
CA GLN A 179 3.15 9.01 -35.41
C GLN A 179 2.05 9.31 -34.40
N TYR A 180 1.28 8.30 -34.03
CA TYR A 180 0.17 8.39 -33.09
C TYR A 180 0.33 7.37 -31.98
N SER A 181 0.11 7.79 -30.74
CA SER A 181 0.02 6.87 -29.61
C SER A 181 -1.32 6.16 -29.64
N LEU A 182 -1.30 4.83 -29.76
CA LEU A 182 -2.49 3.98 -29.78
C LEU A 182 -2.49 3.10 -28.53
N ILE A 183 -3.45 3.31 -27.63
CA ILE A 183 -3.57 2.62 -26.34
C ILE A 183 -4.79 1.70 -26.36
N SER A 184 -4.71 0.54 -25.72
CA SER A 184 -5.87 -0.33 -25.56
C SER A 184 -6.94 0.34 -24.69
N SER A 185 -8.19 0.33 -25.13
CA SER A 185 -9.34 0.69 -24.29
C SER A 185 -9.64 -0.37 -23.22
N LYS A 186 -9.11 -1.58 -23.38
CA LYS A 186 -9.16 -2.63 -22.36
C LYS A 186 -7.86 -2.57 -21.57
N GLY A 187 -7.93 -2.17 -20.32
CA GLY A 187 -6.84 -2.22 -19.36
C GLY A 187 -7.01 -3.36 -18.34
N VAL A 188 -6.06 -3.44 -17.42
CA VAL A 188 -6.02 -4.37 -16.31
C VAL A 188 -5.91 -3.63 -14.98
N SER A 189 -6.60 -4.15 -13.99
CA SER A 189 -6.42 -3.85 -12.58
C SER A 189 -6.32 -5.16 -11.81
N PHE A 190 -6.26 -5.07 -10.48
CA PHE A 190 -6.01 -6.21 -9.63
C PHE A 190 -7.14 -6.37 -8.62
N ASN A 191 -7.44 -7.60 -8.26
CA ASN A 191 -8.36 -7.88 -7.15
C ASN A 191 -7.72 -7.46 -5.81
N SER A 192 -8.49 -7.57 -4.73
CA SER A 192 -8.03 -7.16 -3.39
C SER A 192 -6.83 -7.94 -2.86
N THR A 193 -6.55 -9.15 -3.35
CA THR A 193 -5.37 -9.95 -2.96
C THR A 193 -4.20 -9.80 -3.94
N GLY A 194 -4.39 -9.09 -5.05
CA GLY A 194 -3.33 -8.76 -6.01
C GLY A 194 -2.94 -9.89 -6.95
N ASN A 195 -3.66 -11.02 -6.95
CA ASN A 195 -3.29 -12.24 -7.69
C ASN A 195 -4.22 -12.58 -8.85
N GLN A 196 -5.22 -11.73 -9.13
CA GLN A 196 -6.14 -11.90 -10.27
C GLN A 196 -6.23 -10.62 -11.08
N CYS A 197 -6.41 -10.79 -12.40
CA CYS A 197 -6.64 -9.70 -13.32
C CYS A 197 -8.12 -9.29 -13.30
N ASN A 198 -8.40 -8.03 -13.03
CA ASN A 198 -9.73 -7.44 -13.17
C ASN A 198 -9.77 -6.49 -14.37
N PRO A 199 -10.87 -6.44 -15.14
CA PRO A 199 -11.03 -5.45 -16.20
C PRO A 199 -10.87 -4.02 -15.67
N PHE A 200 -10.21 -3.18 -16.44
CA PHE A 200 -10.06 -1.76 -16.13
C PHE A 200 -10.28 -0.93 -17.39
N ASP A 201 -11.08 0.13 -17.27
CA ASP A 201 -11.27 1.08 -18.36
C ASP A 201 -10.40 2.32 -18.11
N PRO A 202 -9.34 2.55 -18.92
CA PRO A 202 -8.45 3.69 -18.77
C PRO A 202 -9.13 5.04 -19.04
N GLN A 203 -10.30 5.05 -19.68
CA GLN A 203 -11.04 6.26 -20.03
C GLN A 203 -12.15 6.59 -19.03
N ALA A 204 -12.67 5.60 -18.30
CA ALA A 204 -13.77 5.81 -17.36
C ALA A 204 -13.40 6.69 -16.16
N ASN A 205 -12.12 6.82 -15.83
CA ASN A 205 -11.62 7.53 -14.66
C ASN A 205 -12.23 7.03 -13.33
N ILE A 206 -12.57 5.73 -13.27
CA ILE A 206 -13.11 5.06 -12.09
C ILE A 206 -11.96 4.29 -11.42
N ALA A 207 -11.77 4.52 -10.12
CA ALA A 207 -10.75 3.82 -9.36
C ALA A 207 -11.04 2.31 -9.29
N PRO A 208 -10.04 1.44 -9.56
CA PRO A 208 -10.19 0.01 -9.36
C PRO A 208 -10.29 -0.32 -7.86
N GLN A 209 -10.61 -1.59 -7.57
CA GLN A 209 -10.59 -2.12 -6.22
C GLN A 209 -9.20 -1.92 -5.59
N SER A 210 -9.16 -1.59 -4.30
CA SER A 210 -7.89 -1.47 -3.56
C SER A 210 -7.33 -2.85 -3.24
N LEU A 211 -6.02 -3.00 -3.37
CA LEU A 211 -5.29 -4.10 -2.73
C LEU A 211 -5.44 -3.98 -1.21
N ILE A 212 -5.56 -5.12 -0.55
CA ILE A 212 -5.56 -5.29 0.89
C ILE A 212 -4.20 -5.88 1.27
N VAL A 213 -3.54 -5.24 2.22
CA VAL A 213 -2.31 -5.73 2.82
C VAL A 213 -2.62 -6.08 4.27
N GLU A 214 -2.43 -7.36 4.61
CA GLU A 214 -2.51 -7.79 6.00
C GLU A 214 -1.41 -7.12 6.82
N PRO A 215 -1.73 -6.47 7.95
CA PRO A 215 -0.74 -5.78 8.75
C PRO A 215 0.24 -6.77 9.38
N LYS A 216 1.53 -6.53 9.18
CA LYS A 216 2.59 -7.24 9.88
C LYS A 216 2.89 -6.53 11.20
N PHE A 217 2.31 -7.04 12.29
CA PHE A 217 2.52 -6.48 13.62
C PHE A 217 3.92 -6.78 14.15
N ARG A 218 4.48 -5.80 14.86
CA ARG A 218 5.74 -5.92 15.60
C ARG A 218 5.55 -5.35 17.00
N LEU A 219 6.01 -6.08 17.99
CA LEU A 219 6.08 -5.57 19.34
C LEU A 219 7.36 -4.73 19.49
N THR A 220 7.21 -3.45 19.85
CA THR A 220 8.36 -2.55 20.06
C THR A 220 8.71 -2.36 21.55
N SER A 221 8.02 -3.07 22.45
CA SER A 221 8.27 -3.09 23.89
C SER A 221 8.97 -4.38 24.30
N THR A 222 9.90 -4.31 25.26
CA THR A 222 10.75 -5.46 25.65
C THR A 222 10.55 -5.89 27.11
N THR A 223 10.56 -4.97 28.09
CA THR A 223 10.45 -5.34 29.52
C THR A 223 9.87 -4.22 30.39
N TRP A 224 8.95 -4.55 31.31
CA TRP A 224 8.48 -3.62 32.36
C TRP A 224 9.11 -3.94 33.70
N GLN A 225 10.06 -3.11 34.13
CA GLN A 225 10.69 -3.24 35.44
C GLN A 225 9.96 -2.36 36.46
N LEU A 226 9.47 -2.99 37.53
CA LEU A 226 8.86 -2.30 38.66
C LEU A 226 9.95 -1.84 39.64
N LYS A 227 9.71 -0.72 40.33
CA LYS A 227 10.51 -0.35 41.50
C LYS A 227 10.37 -1.41 42.58
N ASN A 228 11.39 -1.51 43.42
CA ASN A 228 11.32 -2.32 44.64
C ASN A 228 10.11 -1.91 45.47
N ILE A 229 9.41 -2.90 46.01
CA ILE A 229 8.22 -2.72 46.83
C ILE A 229 8.55 -3.25 48.20
N ASP A 230 8.25 -2.44 49.21
CA ASP A 230 8.35 -2.85 50.60
C ASP A 230 7.32 -3.95 50.89
N LEU A 231 7.78 -5.08 51.43
CA LEU A 231 6.95 -6.26 51.64
C LEU A 231 5.83 -5.97 52.64
N ASP A 232 6.15 -5.31 53.76
CA ASP A 232 5.16 -4.96 54.78
C ASP A 232 4.11 -4.03 54.21
N HIS A 233 4.52 -3.07 53.37
CA HIS A 233 3.60 -2.20 52.66
C HIS A 233 2.68 -2.96 51.71
N LEU A 234 3.17 -3.98 50.99
CA LEU A 234 2.33 -4.84 50.15
C LEU A 234 1.37 -5.70 50.98
N LEU A 235 1.84 -6.28 52.09
CA LEU A 235 1.03 -7.14 52.95
C LEU A 235 -0.06 -6.36 53.68
N ASN A 236 0.23 -5.15 54.13
CA ASN A 236 -0.70 -4.29 54.88
C ASN A 236 -1.70 -3.54 53.98
N ASN A 237 -1.29 -3.16 52.75
CA ASN A 237 -2.11 -2.32 51.86
C ASN A 237 -2.67 -3.07 50.64
N SER A 238 -2.51 -4.39 50.58
CA SER A 238 -3.20 -5.19 49.57
C SER A 238 -3.98 -6.35 50.18
N THR A 239 -5.12 -6.65 49.59
CA THR A 239 -5.96 -7.81 49.86
C THR A 239 -6.30 -8.48 48.53
N GLU A 240 -7.14 -9.52 48.53
CA GLU A 240 -7.63 -10.12 47.29
C GLU A 240 -8.51 -9.18 46.45
N THR A 241 -8.99 -8.08 47.03
CA THR A 241 -9.89 -7.11 46.35
C THR A 241 -9.28 -5.72 46.21
N GLN A 242 -8.36 -5.34 47.09
CA GLN A 242 -7.68 -4.05 47.07
C GLN A 242 -6.21 -4.24 46.69
N GLY A 243 -5.81 -3.73 45.54
CA GLY A 243 -4.43 -3.89 45.04
C GLY A 243 -3.56 -2.68 45.31
N LEU A 244 -2.29 -2.93 45.64
CA LEU A 244 -1.26 -1.91 45.76
C LEU A 244 -0.77 -1.47 44.37
N ARG A 245 -0.74 -0.17 44.10
CA ARG A 245 -0.19 0.36 42.84
C ARG A 245 1.33 0.20 42.82
N ALA A 246 1.85 -0.54 41.84
CA ALA A 246 3.29 -0.61 41.60
C ALA A 246 3.75 0.58 40.75
N LEU A 247 4.95 1.08 41.07
CA LEU A 247 5.60 2.16 40.32
C LEU A 247 6.60 1.56 39.33
N MET A 248 6.68 2.11 38.13
CA MET A 248 7.69 1.74 37.14
C MET A 248 9.06 2.29 37.56
N GLY A 249 10.13 1.54 37.25
CA GLY A 249 11.52 1.97 37.42
C GLY A 249 11.84 3.24 36.62
N ARG A 250 12.88 3.98 37.03
CA ARG A 250 13.39 5.13 36.24
C ARG A 250 14.23 4.63 35.07
N ASN A 251 14.20 5.39 33.95
CA ASN A 251 15.02 5.22 32.74
C ASN A 251 14.68 4.07 31.79
N THR A 252 13.58 4.16 31.03
CA THR A 252 13.56 3.64 29.65
C THR A 252 12.36 4.19 28.86
N PRO A 253 12.54 4.55 27.57
CA PRO A 253 11.43 4.71 26.61
C PRO A 253 10.56 3.45 26.46
N ALA A 254 11.09 2.28 26.86
CA ALA A 254 10.48 0.95 26.78
C ALA A 254 9.37 0.65 27.81
N ILE A 255 8.97 1.62 28.65
CA ILE A 255 7.88 1.42 29.63
C ILE A 255 6.52 1.23 28.94
N ARG A 256 6.34 1.76 27.72
CA ARG A 256 5.06 1.64 27.01
C ARG A 256 4.94 0.28 26.34
N PHE A 257 3.73 -0.30 26.38
CA PHE A 257 3.32 -1.36 25.46
C PHE A 257 3.07 -0.71 24.11
N CYS A 258 3.78 -1.10 23.06
CA CYS A 258 3.53 -0.56 21.74
C CYS A 258 3.50 -1.63 20.68
N ILE A 259 2.52 -1.52 19.78
CA ILE A 259 2.37 -2.36 18.61
C ILE A 259 2.66 -1.47 17.40
N GLY A 260 3.73 -1.79 16.68
CA GLY A 260 4.02 -1.24 15.37
C GLY A 260 3.38 -2.08 14.27
N TYR A 261 2.95 -1.45 13.18
CA TYR A 261 2.45 -2.12 11.99
C TYR A 261 2.67 -1.25 10.76
N ARG A 262 2.69 -1.89 9.60
CA ARG A 262 2.70 -1.20 8.30
C ARG A 262 1.28 -0.73 8.00
N ALA A 263 1.08 0.56 7.71
CA ALA A 263 -0.25 1.11 7.44
C ALA A 263 -0.67 1.06 5.97
N MET A 264 0.29 0.93 5.04
CA MET A 264 0.01 0.87 3.61
C MET A 264 -0.92 -0.31 3.26
N GLY A 265 -2.04 -0.02 2.59
CA GLY A 265 -2.98 -1.04 2.13
C GLY A 265 -3.82 -1.70 3.24
N VAL A 266 -3.71 -1.24 4.48
CA VAL A 266 -4.50 -1.76 5.60
C VAL A 266 -5.94 -1.27 5.49
N GLN A 267 -6.90 -2.20 5.58
CA GLN A 267 -8.31 -1.86 5.64
C GLN A 267 -8.70 -1.26 6.99
N ASN A 268 -9.84 -0.55 7.01
CA ASN A 268 -10.49 -0.07 8.23
C ASN A 268 -11.13 -1.22 9.04
N ASN A 269 -10.38 -2.31 9.25
CA ASN A 269 -10.78 -3.48 10.04
C ASN A 269 -10.40 -3.27 11.49
N ARG A 270 -11.22 -3.80 12.39
CA ARG A 270 -10.93 -3.80 13.83
C ARG A 270 -10.12 -5.03 14.19
N TYR A 271 -9.22 -4.89 15.14
CA TYR A 271 -8.37 -5.98 15.63
C TYR A 271 -8.58 -6.15 17.12
N MET A 272 -8.77 -7.38 17.56
CA MET A 272 -8.87 -7.73 18.96
C MET A 272 -7.48 -7.97 19.54
N ILE A 273 -7.13 -7.24 20.60
CA ILE A 273 -5.96 -7.50 21.44
C ILE A 273 -6.41 -8.29 22.66
N SER A 274 -5.69 -9.38 22.95
CA SER A 274 -5.80 -10.15 24.18
C SER A 274 -4.41 -10.50 24.71
N ALA A 275 -4.33 -10.92 25.98
CA ALA A 275 -3.08 -11.37 26.58
C ALA A 275 -3.27 -12.62 27.43
N SER A 276 -2.27 -13.50 27.39
CA SER A 276 -2.08 -14.61 28.31
C SER A 276 -0.76 -14.44 29.06
N ASN A 277 -0.51 -15.27 30.06
CA ASN A 277 0.74 -15.26 30.81
C ASN A 277 1.29 -16.68 31.02
N ILE A 278 2.58 -16.79 31.30
CA ILE A 278 3.25 -18.10 31.47
C ILE A 278 2.99 -18.72 32.84
N ASN A 279 2.75 -17.90 33.87
CA ASN A 279 2.60 -18.37 35.25
C ASN A 279 1.16 -18.75 35.64
N GLY A 280 0.20 -18.58 34.73
CA GLY A 280 -1.20 -18.92 34.96
C GLY A 280 -2.06 -17.80 35.56
N LEU A 281 -3.36 -18.10 35.67
CA LEU A 281 -4.40 -17.18 36.11
C LEU A 281 -4.99 -17.61 37.45
N ALA A 282 -4.85 -16.78 38.48
CA ALA A 282 -5.50 -17.01 39.76
C ALA A 282 -6.99 -16.65 39.66
N SER A 283 -7.86 -17.64 39.89
CA SER A 283 -9.33 -17.48 39.91
C SER A 283 -9.90 -16.77 38.66
N ASN A 284 -9.26 -16.92 37.50
CA ASN A 284 -9.58 -16.18 36.26
C ASN A 284 -9.64 -14.64 36.43
N ARG A 285 -8.96 -14.10 37.43
CA ARG A 285 -9.06 -12.68 37.83
C ARG A 285 -7.73 -11.95 37.84
N PHE A 286 -6.63 -12.66 38.05
CA PHE A 286 -5.30 -12.08 38.20
C PHE A 286 -4.28 -12.90 37.43
N PHE A 287 -3.34 -12.20 36.79
CA PHE A 287 -2.09 -12.83 36.39
C PHE A 287 -1.21 -13.07 37.62
N GLN A 288 -0.17 -13.89 37.48
CA GLN A 288 0.68 -14.30 38.60
C GLN A 288 2.15 -13.97 38.31
N LEU A 289 2.77 -13.18 39.18
CA LEU A 289 4.22 -13.09 39.26
C LEU A 289 4.72 -14.26 40.11
N LYS A 290 5.76 -14.95 39.63
CA LYS A 290 6.36 -16.10 40.31
C LYS A 290 7.77 -15.76 40.76
N GLU A 291 8.09 -16.11 42.00
CA GLU A 291 9.44 -15.98 42.50
C GLU A 291 10.39 -16.91 41.74
N LYS A 292 11.63 -16.49 41.51
CA LYS A 292 12.67 -17.33 40.86
C LYS A 292 12.83 -18.71 41.51
N GLN A 293 12.68 -18.82 42.83
CA GLN A 293 12.78 -20.08 43.58
C GLN A 293 11.48 -20.91 43.52
N GLY A 294 10.40 -20.34 42.99
CA GLY A 294 9.20 -21.05 42.54
C GLY A 294 8.12 -21.32 43.58
N HIS A 295 8.34 -20.99 44.85
CA HIS A 295 7.39 -21.27 45.94
C HIS A 295 6.40 -20.13 46.20
N ASN A 296 6.81 -18.89 45.93
CA ASN A 296 6.05 -17.70 46.30
C ASN A 296 5.41 -17.02 45.08
N LEU A 297 4.20 -16.49 45.28
CA LEU A 297 3.39 -15.88 44.24
C LEU A 297 2.86 -14.49 44.64
N ILE A 298 2.77 -13.59 43.66
CA ILE A 298 2.07 -12.31 43.78
C ILE A 298 1.08 -12.18 42.63
N ASN A 299 -0.18 -11.92 42.95
CA ASN A 299 -1.22 -11.70 41.95
C ASN A 299 -1.11 -10.28 41.41
N TYR A 300 -1.44 -10.06 40.13
CA TYR A 300 -1.45 -8.71 39.55
C TYR A 300 -2.50 -8.50 38.47
N LYS A 301 -2.81 -7.21 38.25
CA LYS A 301 -3.61 -6.72 37.11
C LYS A 301 -2.84 -5.62 36.40
N VAL A 302 -3.00 -5.55 35.09
CA VAL A 302 -2.43 -4.50 34.25
C VAL A 302 -3.57 -3.74 33.59
N ARG A 303 -3.57 -2.41 33.75
CA ARG A 303 -4.40 -1.51 32.94
C ARG A 303 -3.49 -0.80 31.94
N LEU A 304 -3.75 -1.02 30.66
CA LEU A 304 -3.05 -0.39 29.55
C LEU A 304 -3.79 0.88 29.17
N HIS A 305 -3.19 2.03 29.45
CA HIS A 305 -3.80 3.33 29.24
C HIS A 305 -3.30 3.98 27.94
N ASN A 306 -4.21 4.27 27.02
CA ASN A 306 -3.89 5.08 25.84
C ASN A 306 -4.10 6.56 26.18
N ASN A 307 -3.04 7.36 26.03
CA ASN A 307 -3.05 8.79 26.35
C ASN A 307 -3.69 9.63 25.23
N GLU A 308 -3.71 9.13 24.00
CA GLU A 308 -4.26 9.82 22.82
C GLU A 308 -5.76 9.59 22.71
N ASN A 309 -6.22 8.36 22.95
CA ASN A 309 -7.63 8.03 22.99
C ASN A 309 -7.94 7.16 24.21
N THR A 310 -8.50 7.77 25.25
CA THR A 310 -8.80 7.05 26.50
C THR A 310 -9.78 5.89 26.30
N GLN A 311 -10.65 5.96 25.28
CA GLN A 311 -11.56 4.87 24.93
C GLN A 311 -10.81 3.62 24.49
N ASP A 312 -9.57 3.72 24.02
CA ASP A 312 -8.73 2.58 23.62
C ASP A 312 -7.94 1.97 24.78
N SER A 313 -8.16 2.44 26.01
CA SER A 313 -7.60 1.81 27.21
C SER A 313 -8.29 0.48 27.52
N PHE A 314 -7.57 -0.47 28.10
CA PHE A 314 -8.12 -1.78 28.48
C PHE A 314 -7.41 -2.41 29.68
N SER A 315 -8.06 -3.38 30.32
CA SER A 315 -7.61 -4.01 31.56
C SER A 315 -7.50 -5.53 31.44
N LEU A 316 -6.32 -6.06 31.71
CA LEU A 316 -6.04 -7.49 31.67
C LEU A 316 -6.16 -8.12 33.07
N PRO A 317 -6.50 -9.43 33.18
CA PRO A 317 -6.58 -10.42 32.10
C PRO A 317 -7.93 -10.54 31.36
N LYS A 318 -9.01 -9.97 31.92
CA LYS A 318 -10.38 -10.27 31.46
C LYS A 318 -10.81 -9.55 30.18
N GLU A 319 -10.36 -8.32 29.97
CA GLU A 319 -10.83 -7.55 28.82
C GLU A 319 -10.11 -7.96 27.54
N ARG A 320 -10.89 -8.15 26.49
CA ARG A 320 -10.41 -8.18 25.11
C ARG A 320 -10.73 -6.82 24.49
N LYS A 321 -9.76 -6.21 23.84
CA LYS A 321 -9.93 -4.85 23.31
C LYS A 321 -9.90 -4.86 21.80
N PHE A 322 -11.00 -4.42 21.20
CA PHE A 322 -11.00 -4.09 19.77
C PHE A 322 -10.40 -2.70 19.56
N ILE A 323 -9.35 -2.64 18.75
CA ILE A 323 -8.71 -1.41 18.29
C ILE A 323 -8.98 -1.22 16.79
N GLN A 324 -8.99 0.04 16.36
CA GLN A 324 -8.95 0.38 14.95
C GLN A 324 -7.52 0.79 14.62
N LEU A 325 -6.94 0.21 13.56
CA LEU A 325 -5.63 0.64 13.10
C LEU A 325 -5.74 2.04 12.51
N LYS A 326 -4.79 2.90 12.86
CA LYS A 326 -4.63 4.21 12.26
C LYS A 326 -4.19 4.05 10.82
N THR A 327 -4.77 4.88 9.97
CA THR A 327 -4.43 4.93 8.55
C THR A 327 -3.81 6.28 8.19
N ASP A 328 -3.54 7.16 9.16
CA ASP A 328 -3.29 8.57 8.87
C ASP A 328 -1.93 8.82 8.20
N ASN A 329 -0.91 7.99 8.48
CA ASN A 329 0.43 8.09 7.91
C ASN A 329 0.78 6.84 7.07
N PHE A 330 0.21 6.76 5.88
CA PHE A 330 0.34 5.62 4.95
C PHE A 330 1.76 5.32 4.42
N LEU A 331 2.75 6.15 4.72
CA LEU A 331 4.09 6.09 4.10
C LEU A 331 5.13 5.38 4.98
N GLY A 332 4.76 4.84 6.14
CA GLY A 332 5.71 4.23 7.07
C GLY A 332 5.11 3.20 8.02
N GLU A 333 5.90 2.86 9.05
CA GLU A 333 5.41 2.12 10.20
C GLU A 333 4.58 3.05 11.09
N GLU A 334 3.34 2.67 11.34
CA GLU A 334 2.48 3.26 12.35
C GLU A 334 2.67 2.54 13.68
N GLN A 335 2.41 3.26 14.76
CA GLN A 335 2.55 2.72 16.11
C GLN A 335 1.38 3.14 17.00
N MET A 336 0.88 2.17 17.76
CA MET A 336 -0.08 2.42 18.83
C MET A 336 0.57 2.04 20.15
N CYS A 337 0.46 2.94 21.14
CA CYS A 337 1.15 2.81 22.42
C CYS A 337 0.20 2.99 23.61
N TRP A 338 0.43 2.19 24.65
CA TRP A 338 -0.26 2.24 25.92
C TRP A 338 0.73 2.30 27.08
N SER A 339 0.41 3.09 28.09
CA SER A 339 1.17 3.16 29.33
C SER A 339 0.61 2.13 30.33
N PRO A 340 1.39 1.14 30.77
CA PRO A 340 0.95 0.15 31.75
C PRO A 340 0.82 0.76 33.14
N ARG A 341 -0.29 0.44 33.82
CA ARG A 341 -0.52 0.71 35.24
C ARG A 341 -0.76 -0.62 35.93
N ILE A 342 0.19 -1.02 36.78
CA ILE A 342 0.18 -2.34 37.43
C ILE A 342 -0.30 -2.20 38.88
N ARG A 343 -1.21 -3.08 39.27
CA ARG A 343 -1.62 -3.28 40.67
C ARG A 343 -1.29 -4.69 41.11
N LEU A 344 -0.66 -4.80 42.27
CA LEU A 344 -0.27 -6.05 42.91
C LEU A 344 -1.23 -6.39 44.04
N TYR A 345 -1.45 -7.68 44.25
CA TYR A 345 -2.34 -8.24 45.25
C TYR A 345 -1.58 -9.37 45.93
N ARG A 346 -1.47 -9.30 47.27
CA ARG A 346 -0.84 -10.38 48.04
C ARG A 346 -1.58 -11.70 47.87
N THR A 347 -0.85 -12.77 48.08
CA THR A 347 -1.35 -14.14 48.22
C THR A 347 -0.91 -14.69 49.58
N SER A 348 -1.35 -15.90 49.93
CA SER A 348 -0.88 -16.60 51.14
C SER A 348 0.61 -16.96 51.09
N THR A 349 1.22 -16.99 49.92
CA THR A 349 2.64 -17.30 49.72
C THR A 349 3.48 -16.08 49.34
N THR A 350 2.96 -14.86 49.51
CA THR A 350 3.75 -13.65 49.21
C THR A 350 4.84 -13.47 50.27
N ASP A 351 6.10 -13.44 49.84
CA ASP A 351 7.29 -13.22 50.68
C ASP A 351 8.34 -12.33 49.97
N LYS A 352 9.45 -12.01 50.63
CA LYS A 352 10.59 -11.31 50.04
C LYS A 352 11.19 -12.13 48.90
N GLY A 353 11.54 -11.47 47.80
CA GLY A 353 12.15 -12.17 46.67
C GLY A 353 12.13 -11.36 45.38
N SER A 354 12.65 -11.98 44.32
CA SER A 354 12.58 -11.45 42.96
C SER A 354 11.53 -12.22 42.17
N TYR A 355 10.55 -11.48 41.65
CA TYR A 355 9.38 -12.03 40.97
C TYR A 355 9.33 -11.60 39.51
N SER A 356 8.91 -12.50 38.63
CA SER A 356 8.72 -12.21 37.21
C SER A 356 7.53 -12.95 36.61
N ASP A 357 7.08 -12.47 35.45
CA ASP A 357 6.10 -13.12 34.58
C ASP A 357 6.39 -12.69 33.14
N THR A 358 5.80 -13.39 32.17
CA THR A 358 5.86 -13.05 30.75
C THR A 358 4.44 -13.02 30.20
N LEU A 359 4.07 -11.87 29.64
CA LEU A 359 2.79 -11.68 28.97
C LEU A 359 2.95 -11.94 27.47
N ASN A 360 2.10 -12.82 26.93
CA ASN A 360 1.99 -13.07 25.49
C ASN A 360 0.77 -12.33 24.96
N PHE A 361 0.97 -11.40 24.03
CA PHE A 361 -0.11 -10.65 23.39
C PHE A 361 -0.51 -11.31 22.08
N THR A 362 -1.81 -11.49 21.87
CA THR A 362 -2.38 -12.02 20.64
C THR A 362 -3.27 -10.96 20.00
N ILE A 363 -3.02 -10.68 18.72
CA ILE A 363 -3.79 -9.76 17.89
C ILE A 363 -4.51 -10.59 16.84
N THR A 364 -5.83 -10.42 16.74
CA THR A 364 -6.65 -11.19 15.79
C THR A 364 -7.56 -10.23 15.04
N PRO A 365 -7.65 -10.31 13.70
CA PRO A 365 -8.63 -9.51 12.96
C PRO A 365 -10.05 -9.87 13.42
N GLN A 366 -10.94 -8.89 13.45
CA GLN A 366 -12.37 -9.13 13.65
C GLN A 366 -12.91 -9.84 12.41
N ALA A 367 -13.56 -10.99 12.62
CA ALA A 367 -14.22 -11.77 11.58
C ALA A 367 -15.49 -11.09 11.05
#